data_AF-A0A059C5Q8-F1
#
_entry.id   AF-A0A059C5Q8-F1
#
_cell.length_a   1.000
_cell.length_b   1.000
_cell.length_c   1.000
_cell.angle_alpha   90.00
_cell.angle_beta   90.00
_cell.angle_gamma   90.00
#
_symmetry.space_group_name_H-M   'P 1'
#
loop_
_entity.id
_entity.type
_entity.pdbx_description
1 polymer ?
#
loop_
_entity_poly.entity_id
_entity_poly.type
_entity_poly.pdbx_seq_one_letter_code
_entity_poly.pdbx_strand_id
1 'polypeptide(L)'
;MASFSSSNGEEDQVLVEEKSFVRTVILNRPKRLNAASYHMISRLWELFLVYEKDPYVKLVILKGKGRAFCAGGDVAAVVHDINNGNWKSSASVFRKEYRLFYLMATYYKPQVSILNGIVMGAGAGFSIHGSFRVATENSVLPLFVGLHFLFYLFGDLLFWLGWECSIVAINGGWCGTGYFSPCLI
;
A
#
# COMPACT_ATOMS: atom_id res chain seq x y z
N MET A 1 -19.72 -14.77 12.72
CA MET A 1 -18.33 -15.24 12.86
C MET A 1 -18.05 -16.21 11.73
N ALA A 2 -17.42 -15.75 10.65
CA ALA A 2 -16.98 -16.64 9.57
C ALA A 2 -15.44 -16.64 9.60
N SER A 3 -14.88 -17.61 10.31
CA SER A 3 -13.46 -17.91 10.32
C SER A 3 -13.09 -18.55 8.97
N PHE A 4 -12.45 -17.79 8.09
CA PHE A 4 -11.78 -18.34 6.91
C PHE A 4 -10.41 -18.88 7.33
N SER A 5 -10.34 -20.17 7.63
CA SER A 5 -9.08 -20.91 7.70
C SER A 5 -8.86 -21.61 6.36
N SER A 6 -7.86 -21.19 5.60
CA SER A 6 -7.37 -21.91 4.42
C SER A 6 -5.91 -22.29 4.63
N SER A 7 -5.67 -23.60 4.70
CA SER A 7 -4.39 -24.24 4.97
C SER A 7 -3.50 -24.37 3.72
N ASN A 8 -2.19 -24.22 3.95
CA ASN A 8 -1.00 -24.78 3.28
C ASN A 8 -0.15 -23.83 2.40
N GLY A 9 1.06 -23.53 2.91
CA GLY A 9 2.29 -23.48 2.10
C GLY A 9 3.11 -22.19 2.13
N GLU A 10 2.49 -21.03 2.33
CA GLU A 10 3.18 -19.74 2.44
C GLU A 10 2.55 -18.98 3.61
N GLU A 11 3.34 -18.62 4.63
CA GLU A 11 2.90 -17.82 5.78
C GLU A 11 1.95 -16.71 5.31
N ASP A 12 0.76 -16.59 5.91
CA ASP A 12 -0.29 -15.63 5.53
C ASP A 12 0.30 -14.24 5.27
N GLN A 13 0.52 -13.92 3.98
CA GLN A 13 1.26 -12.72 3.58
C GLN A 13 0.48 -11.44 3.91
N VAL A 14 -0.84 -11.58 4.10
CA VAL A 14 -1.75 -10.53 4.53
C VAL A 14 -2.57 -11.05 5.70
N LEU A 15 -2.39 -10.46 6.88
CA LEU A 15 -3.22 -10.76 8.05
C LEU A 15 -4.36 -9.74 8.13
N VAL A 16 -5.48 -10.17 8.70
CA VAL A 16 -6.65 -9.31 8.92
C VAL A 16 -7.02 -9.34 10.40
N GLU A 17 -7.13 -8.17 11.00
CA GLU A 17 -7.71 -7.99 12.34
C GLU A 17 -9.05 -7.26 12.20
N GLU A 18 -10.12 -7.89 12.69
CA GLU A 18 -11.46 -7.30 12.70
C GLU A 18 -11.77 -6.73 14.08
N LYS A 19 -12.02 -5.42 14.16
CA LYS A 19 -12.42 -4.75 15.40
C LYS A 19 -13.64 -3.89 15.13
N SER A 20 -14.81 -4.37 15.55
CA SER A 20 -16.09 -3.68 15.35
C SER A 20 -16.28 -3.29 13.88
N PHE A 21 -16.35 -1.98 13.57
CA PHE A 21 -16.53 -1.44 12.22
C PHE A 21 -15.20 -1.21 11.46
N VAL A 22 -14.07 -1.57 12.07
CA VAL A 22 -12.72 -1.37 11.52
C VAL A 22 -12.16 -2.70 11.03
N ARG A 23 -11.55 -2.67 9.84
CA ARG A 23 -10.76 -3.78 9.29
C ARG A 23 -9.32 -3.36 9.18
N THR A 24 -8.44 -4.01 9.93
CA THR A 24 -7.01 -3.74 9.87
C THR A 24 -6.33 -4.81 9.03
N VAL A 25 -5.76 -4.39 7.91
CA VAL A 25 -5.02 -5.22 6.97
C VAL A 25 -3.53 -5.05 7.25
N ILE A 26 -2.84 -6.17 7.44
CA ILE A 26 -1.45 -6.21 7.88
C ILE A 26 -0.61 -6.92 6.84
N LEU A 27 0.36 -6.22 6.25
CA LEU A 27 1.34 -6.84 5.37
C LEU A 27 2.34 -7.64 6.22
N ASN A 28 2.35 -8.97 6.07
CA ASN A 28 3.11 -9.90 6.90
C ASN A 28 4.15 -10.66 6.07
N ARG A 29 5.16 -9.92 5.60
CA ARG A 29 6.35 -10.49 4.94
C ARG A 29 7.62 -9.77 5.43
N PRO A 30 7.89 -9.78 6.76
CA PRO A 30 8.96 -8.96 7.35
C PRO A 30 10.35 -9.33 6.83
N LYS A 31 10.59 -10.60 6.48
CA LYS A 31 11.87 -11.10 5.92
C LYS A 31 12.26 -10.40 4.61
N ARG A 32 11.27 -9.96 3.82
CA ARG A 32 11.48 -9.24 2.56
C ARG A 32 10.95 -7.80 2.63
N LEU A 33 10.96 -7.19 3.81
CA LEU A 33 10.51 -5.80 4.02
C LEU A 33 9.10 -5.53 3.48
N ASN A 34 8.22 -6.52 3.57
CA ASN A 34 6.85 -6.45 3.05
C ASN A 34 6.79 -6.14 1.54
N ALA A 35 7.74 -6.67 0.75
CA ALA A 35 7.70 -6.56 -0.70
C ALA A 35 6.44 -7.20 -1.29
N ALA A 36 5.72 -6.43 -2.10
CA ALA A 36 4.43 -6.80 -2.69
C ALA A 36 4.61 -7.90 -3.74
N SER A 37 4.14 -9.10 -3.39
CA SER A 37 4.09 -10.26 -4.29
C SER A 37 2.75 -10.30 -5.04
N TYR A 38 2.66 -11.12 -6.07
CA TYR A 38 1.40 -11.40 -6.76
C TYR A 38 0.29 -11.89 -5.81
N HIS A 39 0.62 -12.78 -4.88
CA HIS A 39 -0.33 -13.33 -3.91
C HIS A 39 -0.81 -12.26 -2.94
N MET A 40 0.09 -11.41 -2.44
CA MET A 40 -0.25 -10.30 -1.56
C MET A 40 -1.18 -9.30 -2.27
N ILE A 41 -0.85 -8.88 -3.49
CA ILE A 41 -1.66 -7.96 -4.29
C ILE A 41 -3.04 -8.56 -4.58
N SER A 42 -3.10 -9.84 -4.97
CA SER A 42 -4.37 -10.53 -5.24
C SER A 42 -5.24 -10.61 -3.99
N ARG A 43 -4.62 -10.89 -2.83
CA ARG A 43 -5.35 -10.96 -1.56
C ARG A 43 -5.87 -9.60 -1.13
N LEU A 44 -5.06 -8.55 -1.25
CA LEU A 44 -5.49 -7.17 -0.98
C LEU A 44 -6.68 -6.80 -1.87
N TRP A 45 -6.59 -7.05 -3.17
CA TRP A 45 -7.69 -6.81 -4.11
C TRP A 45 -9.01 -7.44 -3.67
N GLU A 46 -8.99 -8.71 -3.31
CA GLU A 46 -10.19 -9.42 -2.83
C GLU A 46 -10.74 -8.80 -1.55
N LEU A 47 -9.87 -8.48 -0.58
CA LEU A 47 -10.28 -7.88 0.69
C LEU A 47 -10.93 -6.52 0.48
N PHE A 48 -10.34 -5.65 -0.34
CA PHE A 48 -10.92 -4.34 -0.65
C PHE A 48 -12.29 -4.49 -1.33
N LEU A 49 -12.46 -5.42 -2.29
CA LEU A 49 -13.77 -5.65 -2.91
C LEU A 49 -14.83 -6.19 -1.92
N VAL A 50 -14.43 -7.06 -0.99
CA VAL A 50 -15.34 -7.58 0.04
C VAL A 50 -15.73 -6.49 1.02
N TYR A 51 -14.75 -5.72 1.50
CA TYR A 51 -14.97 -4.61 2.42
C TYR A 51 -15.76 -3.48 1.79
N GLU A 52 -15.67 -3.29 0.47
CA GLU A 52 -16.47 -2.32 -0.25
C GLU A 52 -17.96 -2.67 -0.14
N LYS A 53 -18.31 -3.95 -0.28
CA LYS A 53 -19.72 -4.40 -0.25
C LYS A 53 -20.28 -4.55 1.16
N ASP A 54 -19.44 -4.71 2.17
CA ASP A 54 -19.86 -4.94 3.55
C ASP A 54 -20.31 -3.62 4.25
N PRO A 55 -21.59 -3.42 4.59
CA PRO A 55 -22.06 -2.20 5.25
C PRO A 55 -21.54 -2.06 6.69
N TYR A 56 -21.04 -3.14 7.31
CA TYR A 56 -20.46 -3.09 8.65
C TYR A 56 -19.03 -2.51 8.65
N VAL A 57 -18.32 -2.54 7.53
CA VAL A 57 -16.97 -1.97 7.45
C VAL A 57 -17.07 -0.47 7.16
N LYS A 58 -16.69 0.35 8.13
CA LYS A 58 -16.66 1.82 8.00
C LYS A 58 -15.26 2.36 7.76
N LEU A 59 -14.22 1.63 8.18
CA LEU A 59 -12.84 2.08 8.10
C LEU A 59 -11.91 0.90 7.78
N VAL A 60 -10.99 1.12 6.84
CA VAL A 60 -9.91 0.18 6.52
C VAL A 60 -8.59 0.77 6.95
N ILE A 61 -7.85 0.06 7.79
CA ILE A 61 -6.50 0.44 8.22
C ILE A 61 -5.50 -0.47 7.52
N LEU A 62 -4.48 0.11 6.89
CA LEU A 62 -3.38 -0.63 6.29
C LEU A 62 -2.11 -0.40 7.12
N LYS A 63 -1.47 -1.48 7.58
CA LYS A 63 -0.19 -1.42 8.32
C LYS A 63 0.77 -2.50 7.84
N GLY A 64 2.08 -2.26 7.94
CA GLY A 64 3.09 -3.29 7.73
C GLY A 64 3.51 -3.92 9.05
N LYS A 65 3.87 -5.21 9.03
CA LYS A 65 4.48 -5.88 10.18
C LYS A 65 5.99 -5.72 10.15
N GLY A 66 6.57 -5.36 11.30
CA GLY A 66 8.02 -5.25 11.48
C GLY A 66 8.55 -3.86 11.15
N ARG A 67 9.78 -3.80 10.63
CA ARG A 67 10.56 -2.57 10.43
C ARG A 67 10.21 -1.76 9.17
N ALA A 68 9.28 -2.24 8.35
CA ALA A 68 8.92 -1.61 7.09
C ALA A 68 7.41 -1.70 6.86
N PHE A 69 6.85 -0.68 6.23
CA PHE A 69 5.47 -0.73 5.77
C PHE A 69 5.40 -1.62 4.52
N CYS A 70 6.10 -1.21 3.46
CA CYS A 70 6.26 -1.95 2.21
C CYS A 70 7.42 -1.32 1.42
N ALA A 71 8.47 -2.11 1.15
CA ALA A 71 9.65 -1.65 0.41
C ALA A 71 9.51 -1.75 -1.12
N GLY A 72 8.30 -1.89 -1.65
CA GLY A 72 8.01 -1.91 -3.09
C GLY A 72 7.54 -3.25 -3.62
N GLY A 73 7.51 -3.39 -4.94
CA GLY A 73 7.14 -4.62 -5.63
C GLY A 73 8.25 -5.68 -5.57
N ASP A 74 7.88 -6.95 -5.70
CA ASP A 74 8.82 -8.07 -5.80
C ASP A 74 9.50 -8.12 -7.19
N VAL A 75 10.31 -7.11 -7.50
CA VAL A 75 11.00 -6.97 -8.80
C VAL A 75 11.95 -8.13 -9.06
N ALA A 76 12.55 -8.70 -8.02
CA ALA A 76 13.42 -9.87 -8.15
C ALA A 76 12.68 -11.08 -8.74
N ALA A 77 11.44 -11.34 -8.29
CA ALA A 77 10.59 -12.39 -8.87
C ALA A 77 10.22 -12.08 -10.32
N VAL A 78 9.88 -10.82 -10.62
CA VAL A 78 9.56 -10.36 -11.98
C VAL A 78 10.73 -10.54 -12.95
N VAL A 79 11.95 -10.19 -12.54
CA VAL A 79 13.16 -10.33 -13.36
C VAL A 79 13.48 -11.82 -13.59
N HIS A 80 13.34 -12.65 -12.57
CA HIS A 80 13.51 -14.09 -12.69
C HIS A 80 12.53 -14.69 -13.71
N ASP A 81 11.25 -14.30 -13.66
CA ASP A 81 10.24 -14.79 -14.60
C ASP A 81 10.50 -14.32 -16.04
N ILE A 82 10.96 -13.07 -16.22
CA ILE A 82 11.33 -12.54 -17.55
C ILE A 82 12.51 -13.33 -18.13
N ASN A 83 13.54 -13.59 -17.32
CA ASN A 83 14.72 -14.35 -17.77
C ASN A 83 14.38 -15.79 -18.16
N ASN A 84 13.34 -16.37 -17.55
CA ASN A 84 12.83 -17.70 -17.89
C ASN A 84 11.84 -17.69 -19.08
N GLY A 85 11.67 -16.56 -19.76
CA GLY A 85 10.75 -16.41 -20.91
C GLY A 85 9.27 -16.21 -20.54
N ASN A 86 8.95 -16.13 -19.25
CA ASN A 86 7.58 -16.01 -18.73
C ASN A 86 7.14 -14.55 -18.55
N TRP A 87 7.39 -13.69 -19.54
CA TRP A 87 7.05 -12.26 -19.49
C TRP A 87 5.56 -11.99 -19.23
N LYS A 88 4.66 -12.89 -19.68
CA LYS A 88 3.22 -12.78 -19.46
C LYS A 88 2.84 -12.83 -17.98
N SER A 89 3.54 -13.65 -17.20
CA SER A 89 3.33 -13.73 -15.74
C SER A 89 3.69 -12.42 -15.08
N SER A 90 4.85 -11.85 -15.41
CA SER A 90 5.29 -10.53 -14.94
C SER A 90 4.31 -9.42 -15.30
N ALA A 91 3.83 -9.39 -16.55
CA ALA A 91 2.82 -8.42 -16.98
C ALA A 91 1.50 -8.56 -16.20
N SER A 92 1.13 -9.79 -15.81
CA SER A 92 -0.07 -10.04 -15.02
C SER A 92 0.03 -9.48 -13.58
N VAL A 93 1.24 -9.48 -13.00
CA VAL A 93 1.50 -8.87 -11.67
C VAL A 93 1.21 -7.38 -11.73
N PHE A 94 1.85 -6.66 -12.66
CA PHE A 94 1.64 -5.23 -12.82
C PHE A 94 0.18 -4.90 -13.16
N ARG A 95 -0.46 -5.69 -14.03
CA ARG A 95 -1.89 -5.48 -14.35
C ARG A 95 -2.78 -5.57 -13.11
N LYS A 96 -2.51 -6.50 -12.19
CA LYS A 96 -3.25 -6.58 -10.93
C LYS A 96 -2.91 -5.45 -9.97
N GLU A 97 -1.64 -5.07 -9.90
CA GLU A 97 -1.18 -3.95 -9.07
C GLU A 97 -1.87 -2.64 -9.48
N TYR A 98 -1.88 -2.31 -10.76
CA TYR A 98 -2.56 -1.12 -11.28
C TYR A 98 -4.07 -1.16 -11.07
N ARG A 99 -4.70 -2.33 -11.21
CA ARG A 99 -6.11 -2.48 -10.88
C ARG A 99 -6.34 -2.14 -9.41
N LEU A 100 -5.55 -2.70 -8.51
CA LEU A 100 -5.64 -2.42 -7.07
C LEU A 100 -5.48 -0.94 -6.76
N PHE A 101 -4.50 -0.25 -7.36
CA PHE A 101 -4.37 1.20 -7.21
C PHE A 101 -5.61 1.95 -7.69
N TYR A 102 -6.17 1.57 -8.84
CA TYR A 102 -7.41 2.18 -9.34
C TYR A 102 -8.59 1.97 -8.38
N LEU A 103 -8.75 0.77 -7.84
CA LEU A 103 -9.80 0.48 -6.84
C LEU A 103 -9.59 1.31 -5.58
N MET A 104 -8.36 1.42 -5.08
CA MET A 104 -8.05 2.23 -3.90
C MET A 104 -8.27 3.73 -4.16
N ALA A 105 -7.99 4.21 -5.37
CA ALA A 105 -8.19 5.60 -5.75
C ALA A 105 -9.67 5.99 -5.89
N THR A 106 -10.51 5.06 -6.33
CA THR A 106 -11.96 5.25 -6.51
C THR A 106 -12.78 4.78 -5.30
N TYR A 107 -12.09 4.42 -4.21
CA TYR A 107 -12.70 3.81 -3.04
C TYR A 107 -13.50 4.82 -2.23
N TYR A 108 -14.75 4.48 -1.91
CA TYR A 108 -15.64 5.41 -1.19
C TYR A 108 -15.46 5.37 0.34
N LYS A 109 -14.90 4.29 0.88
CA LYS A 109 -14.69 4.14 2.34
C LYS A 109 -13.34 4.72 2.74
N PRO A 110 -13.23 5.39 3.90
CA PRO A 110 -11.97 5.94 4.34
C PRO A 110 -10.94 4.83 4.58
N GLN A 111 -9.77 4.99 3.96
CA GLN A 111 -8.60 4.15 4.18
C GLN A 111 -7.52 4.96 4.92
N VAL A 112 -7.01 4.40 6.02
CA VAL A 112 -5.92 4.96 6.81
C VAL A 112 -4.67 4.09 6.62
N SER A 113 -3.56 4.68 6.18
CA SER A 113 -2.29 3.99 6.02
C SER A 113 -1.32 4.40 7.13
N ILE A 114 -0.86 3.43 7.93
CA ILE A 114 0.12 3.64 8.99
C ILE A 114 1.52 3.35 8.41
N LEU A 115 2.23 4.42 8.09
CA LEU A 115 3.55 4.40 7.49
C LEU A 115 4.61 4.24 8.58
N ASN A 116 4.76 3.02 9.08
CA ASN A 116 5.80 2.68 10.03
C ASN A 116 6.98 1.98 9.34
N GLY A 117 8.13 2.64 9.28
CA GLY A 117 9.33 2.10 8.64
C GLY A 117 9.51 2.53 7.19
N ILE A 118 10.23 1.71 6.42
CA ILE A 118 10.52 1.97 5.01
C ILE A 118 9.25 1.85 4.16
N VAL A 119 9.00 2.88 3.34
CA VAL A 119 7.91 2.93 2.36
C VAL A 119 8.50 3.29 0.99
N MET A 120 8.44 2.38 0.02
CA MET A 120 9.01 2.57 -1.32
C MET A 120 8.15 1.95 -2.41
N GLY A 121 8.24 2.47 -3.64
CA GLY A 121 7.64 1.90 -4.84
C GLY A 121 6.14 1.61 -4.68
N ALA A 122 5.73 0.36 -4.90
CA ALA A 122 4.37 -0.14 -4.69
C ALA A 122 3.77 0.24 -3.32
N GLY A 123 4.59 0.26 -2.28
CA GLY A 123 4.19 0.65 -0.93
C GLY A 123 3.72 2.10 -0.83
N ALA A 124 4.33 3.00 -1.60
CA ALA A 124 3.85 4.38 -1.71
C ALA A 124 2.49 4.41 -2.41
N GLY A 125 2.31 3.62 -3.48
CA GLY A 125 1.02 3.48 -4.18
C GLY A 125 -0.13 3.03 -3.27
N PHE A 126 0.09 2.04 -2.41
CA PHE A 126 -0.91 1.61 -1.43
C PHE A 126 -1.30 2.70 -0.41
N SER A 127 -0.41 3.66 -0.17
CA SER A 127 -0.63 4.72 0.82
C SER A 127 -1.22 6.01 0.26
N ILE A 128 -0.84 6.39 -0.97
CA ILE A 128 -1.21 7.66 -1.59
C ILE A 128 -2.71 7.71 -1.92
N HIS A 129 -3.29 6.57 -2.28
CA HIS A 129 -4.73 6.48 -2.56
C HIS A 129 -5.61 6.43 -1.30
N GLY A 130 -5.01 6.24 -0.12
CA GLY A 130 -5.75 6.30 1.14
C GLY A 130 -6.12 7.74 1.51
N SER A 131 -7.26 7.90 2.18
CA SER A 131 -7.73 9.21 2.67
C SER A 131 -6.78 9.80 3.72
N PHE A 132 -6.19 8.95 4.57
CA PHE A 132 -5.29 9.39 5.63
C PHE A 132 -3.97 8.62 5.61
N ARG A 133 -2.88 9.35 5.83
CA ARG A 133 -1.52 8.80 5.97
C ARG A 133 -0.94 9.26 7.29
N VAL A 134 -0.55 8.29 8.11
CA VAL A 134 0.02 8.53 9.43
C VAL A 134 1.48 8.10 9.39
N ALA A 135 2.39 9.07 9.50
CA ALA A 135 3.82 8.82 9.51
C ALA A 135 4.34 8.73 10.95
N THR A 136 5.16 7.70 11.22
CA THR A 136 5.85 7.52 12.51
C THR A 136 7.29 8.03 12.43
N GLU A 137 7.98 8.13 13.57
CA GLU A 137 9.39 8.53 13.67
C GLU A 137 10.35 7.61 12.91
N ASN A 138 9.95 6.36 12.69
CA ASN A 138 10.73 5.38 11.93
C ASN A 138 10.41 5.41 10.43
N SER A 139 9.51 6.30 9.99
CA SER A 139 9.11 6.37 8.60
C SER A 139 10.26 6.89 7.74
N VAL A 140 10.71 6.05 6.81
CA VAL A 140 11.71 6.41 5.81
C VAL A 140 11.02 6.32 4.46
N LEU A 141 10.70 7.48 3.94
CA LEU A 141 10.24 7.68 2.58
C LEU A 141 11.46 8.16 1.78
N PRO A 142 12.34 7.26 1.29
CA PRO A 142 13.35 7.72 0.36
C PRO A 142 12.60 8.21 -0.87
N LEU A 143 12.69 9.52 -1.12
CA LEU A 143 12.15 10.18 -2.30
C LEU A 143 13.01 9.75 -3.51
N PHE A 144 13.04 8.45 -3.79
CA PHE A 144 13.65 7.92 -4.99
C PHE A 144 12.76 8.38 -6.14
N VAL A 145 13.42 8.81 -7.21
CA VAL A 145 12.92 9.43 -8.44
C VAL A 145 12.01 8.48 -9.25
N GLY A 146 11.06 7.80 -8.62
CA GLY A 146 9.95 7.07 -9.21
C GLY A 146 8.63 7.83 -9.10
N LEU A 147 8.59 8.88 -8.26
CA LEU A 147 7.52 9.87 -8.32
C LEU A 147 7.50 10.56 -9.69
N HIS A 148 8.63 10.60 -10.43
CA HIS A 148 8.67 11.09 -11.80
C HIS A 148 7.98 10.14 -12.80
N PHE A 149 8.06 8.82 -12.62
CA PHE A 149 7.35 7.85 -13.47
C PHE A 149 5.84 7.84 -13.17
N LEU A 150 5.46 8.04 -11.90
CA LEU A 150 4.06 8.23 -11.50
C LEU A 150 3.54 9.62 -11.91
N PHE A 151 4.34 10.68 -11.82
CA PHE A 151 4.03 12.02 -12.37
C PHE A 151 3.96 12.00 -13.90
N TYR A 152 4.74 11.17 -14.60
CA TYR A 152 4.61 11.07 -16.06
C TYR A 152 3.35 10.31 -16.50
N LEU A 153 2.85 9.37 -15.70
CA LEU A 153 1.62 8.63 -15.99
C LEU A 153 0.34 9.31 -15.46
N PHE A 154 0.44 10.15 -14.42
CA PHE A 154 -0.71 10.78 -13.73
C PHE A 154 -0.58 12.31 -13.56
N GLY A 155 0.44 12.95 -14.15
CA GLY A 155 0.84 14.34 -13.87
C GLY A 155 -0.25 15.38 -14.09
N ASP A 156 -1.13 15.15 -15.06
CA ASP A 156 -2.23 16.09 -15.32
C ASP A 156 -3.42 15.89 -14.37
N LEU A 157 -3.55 14.76 -13.68
CA LEU A 157 -4.69 14.48 -12.80
C LEU A 157 -4.40 14.85 -11.34
N LEU A 158 -3.17 14.63 -10.86
CA LEU A 158 -2.82 14.93 -9.46
C LEU A 158 -2.69 16.44 -9.20
N PHE A 159 -2.25 17.22 -10.19
CA PHE A 159 -2.11 18.67 -10.06
C PHE A 159 -3.46 19.41 -10.21
N TRP A 160 -4.40 18.86 -11.00
CA TRP A 160 -5.71 19.48 -11.23
C TRP A 160 -6.76 19.17 -10.15
N LEU A 161 -6.59 18.11 -9.36
CA LEU A 161 -7.59 17.73 -8.36
C LEU A 161 -7.48 18.49 -7.03
N GLY A 162 -6.52 19.41 -6.84
CA GLY A 162 -6.46 20.20 -5.60
C GLY A 162 -6.34 19.34 -4.33
N TRP A 163 -5.63 18.20 -4.41
CA TRP A 163 -5.43 17.31 -3.27
C TRP A 163 -4.35 17.89 -2.37
N GLU A 164 -4.76 18.66 -1.36
CA GLU A 164 -3.92 18.96 -0.21
C GLU A 164 -3.58 17.63 0.49
N CYS A 165 -2.32 17.20 0.38
CA CYS A 165 -1.81 16.02 1.04
C CYS A 165 -1.82 16.22 2.57
N SER A 166 -2.92 15.84 3.26
CA SER A 166 -2.93 15.75 4.72
C SER A 166 -2.12 14.54 5.18
N ILE A 167 -0.80 14.71 5.25
CA ILE A 167 0.10 13.76 5.89
C ILE A 167 0.33 14.24 7.33
N VAL A 168 -0.20 13.46 8.27
CA VAL A 168 -0.08 13.78 9.70
C VAL A 168 1.18 13.10 10.21
N ALA A 169 2.22 13.90 10.47
CA ALA A 169 3.44 13.45 11.14
C ALA A 169 3.21 13.51 12.66
N ILE A 170 3.31 12.38 13.35
CA ILE A 170 2.98 12.29 14.78
C ILE A 170 4.01 13.02 15.67
N ASN A 171 5.26 13.15 15.24
CA ASN A 171 6.32 13.80 16.04
C ASN A 171 7.44 14.37 15.14
N GLY A 172 7.23 15.52 14.49
CA GLY A 172 8.26 16.49 14.02
C GLY A 172 9.59 16.02 13.40
N GLY A 173 9.73 14.76 13.02
CA GLY A 173 10.98 14.11 12.66
C GLY A 173 11.28 14.30 11.19
N TRP A 174 12.47 14.83 10.92
CA TRP A 174 13.01 15.17 9.61
C TRP A 174 12.78 14.08 8.55
N CYS A 175 11.96 14.39 7.54
CA CYS A 175 11.91 13.68 6.26
C CYS A 175 12.87 14.39 5.30
N GLY A 176 13.88 13.70 4.78
CA GLY A 176 14.95 14.27 3.96
C GLY A 176 14.45 15.10 2.76
N THR A 177 14.93 16.34 2.70
CA THR A 177 14.91 17.33 1.60
C THR A 177 13.74 17.27 0.62
N GLY A 178 12.64 17.96 0.98
CA GLY A 178 11.56 18.34 0.08
C GLY A 178 10.37 18.86 0.87
N TYR A 179 9.96 20.11 0.60
CA TYR A 179 8.95 20.89 1.32
C TYR A 179 7.71 20.09 1.74
N PHE A 180 7.62 19.72 3.02
CA PHE A 180 6.35 19.54 3.71
C PHE A 180 5.90 20.93 4.18
N SER A 181 4.76 21.42 3.67
CA SER A 181 4.07 22.50 4.36
C SER A 181 3.62 21.96 5.73
N PRO A 182 3.96 22.63 6.85
CA PRO A 182 3.43 22.26 8.15
C PRO A 182 1.93 22.55 8.16
N CYS A 183 1.09 21.51 8.29
CA CYS A 183 -0.27 21.70 8.79
C CYS A 183 -0.16 22.15 10.25
N LEU A 184 -0.19 23.46 10.47
CA LEU A 184 -0.49 24.05 11.76
C LEU A 184 -1.93 23.65 12.14
N ILE A 185 -2.06 23.16 13.37
CA ILE A 185 -3.32 22.90 14.09
C ILE A 185 -4.15 24.18 14.14
#